data_AF-A0A1H2H425-F1
#
_entry.id   AF-A0A1H2H425-F1
#
_cell.length_a   1.000
_cell.length_b   1.000
_cell.length_c   1.000
_cell.angle_alpha   90.00
_cell.angle_beta   90.00
_cell.angle_gamma   90.00
#
_symmetry.space_group_name_H-M   'P 1'
#
loop_
_entity.id
_entity.type
_entity.pdbx_description
1 polymer ?
#
loop_
_entity_poly.entity_id
_entity_poly.type
_entity_poly.pdbx_seq_one_letter_code
_entity_poly.pdbx_strand_id
1 'polypeptide(L)'
;MVTVPKPKQREIITRAPFVHHEVGEIVVYHDEEGPTIDIKIELEDTKQRAQFAITAIEAYQLADEMHRIGAIAQRAGWTPKILSDARAYLPGMTDEQIIERLDRLYRRWGGFVIGYRGKLSPGAGRALAVEVHMETLERSVDLVEQNAERLSGIPELADHLAELRSSLEDVRQLFTAELERRS
;
A
#
# COMPACT_ATOMS: atom_id res chain seq x y z
N MET A 1 17.83 8.69 -58.55
CA MET A 1 17.23 7.64 -57.70
C MET A 1 17.69 7.96 -56.28
N VAL A 2 16.81 8.48 -55.42
CA VAL A 2 17.16 8.83 -54.04
C VAL A 2 16.90 7.60 -53.18
N THR A 3 17.96 7.01 -52.64
CA THR A 3 17.88 5.92 -51.67
C THR A 3 17.42 6.49 -50.35
N VAL A 4 16.15 6.27 -49.99
CA VAL A 4 15.64 6.53 -48.64
C VAL A 4 16.36 5.57 -47.70
N PRO A 5 17.04 6.04 -46.63
CA PRO A 5 17.65 5.14 -45.67
C PRO A 5 16.55 4.27 -45.04
N LYS A 6 16.75 2.94 -45.04
CA LYS A 6 15.90 2.04 -44.24
C LYS A 6 15.94 2.50 -42.77
N PRO A 7 14.81 2.54 -42.06
CA PRO A 7 14.83 2.92 -40.65
C PRO A 7 15.71 1.93 -39.89
N LYS A 8 16.67 2.42 -39.10
CA LYS A 8 17.42 1.56 -38.17
C LYS A 8 16.39 0.90 -37.26
N GLN A 9 16.41 -0.43 -37.25
CA GLN A 9 15.41 -1.24 -36.58
C GLN A 9 15.52 -0.97 -35.07
N ARG A 10 14.55 -0.24 -34.50
CA ARG A 10 14.47 0.03 -33.07
C ARG A 10 14.40 -1.30 -32.32
N GLU A 11 15.32 -1.54 -31.41
CA GLU A 11 15.34 -2.76 -30.61
C GLU A 11 14.42 -2.57 -29.40
N ILE A 12 13.46 -3.48 -29.19
CA ILE A 12 12.58 -3.44 -28.02
C ILE A 12 13.35 -3.97 -26.82
N ILE A 13 13.48 -3.15 -25.79
CA ILE A 13 14.06 -3.53 -24.49
C ILE A 13 12.99 -4.24 -23.65
N THR A 14 11.81 -3.63 -23.51
CA THR A 14 10.70 -4.19 -22.73
C THR A 14 9.35 -3.64 -23.17
N ARG A 15 8.27 -4.30 -22.75
CA ARG A 15 6.88 -3.93 -23.01
C ARG A 15 5.99 -4.22 -21.81
N ALA A 16 5.09 -3.30 -21.52
CA ALA A 16 4.06 -3.45 -20.49
C ALA A 16 2.72 -2.86 -20.96
N PRO A 17 1.58 -3.30 -20.42
CA PRO A 17 0.31 -2.58 -20.62
C PRO A 17 0.38 -1.18 -19.98
N PHE A 18 -0.32 -0.19 -20.54
CA PHE A 18 -0.40 1.16 -19.95
C PHE A 18 -1.25 1.17 -18.67
N VAL A 19 -2.46 0.64 -18.75
CA VAL A 19 -3.37 0.39 -17.60
C VAL A 19 -3.95 -1.02 -17.72
N HIS A 20 -4.40 -1.37 -18.92
CA HIS A 20 -4.88 -2.68 -19.31
C HIS A 20 -4.46 -2.94 -20.77
N HIS A 21 -4.36 -4.22 -21.16
CA HIS A 21 -3.90 -4.60 -22.51
C HIS A 21 -4.83 -4.11 -23.63
N GLU A 22 -6.12 -3.92 -23.33
CA GLU A 22 -7.12 -3.37 -24.26
C GLU A 22 -7.10 -1.83 -24.34
N VAL A 23 -6.39 -1.14 -23.44
CA VAL A 23 -6.34 0.33 -23.41
C VAL A 23 -5.10 0.86 -24.13
N GLY A 24 -3.98 0.16 -23.99
CA GLY A 24 -2.71 0.64 -24.54
C GLY A 24 -1.49 -0.11 -24.03
N GLU A 25 -0.35 0.25 -24.60
CA GLU A 25 0.96 -0.31 -24.27
C GLU A 25 2.01 0.78 -24.05
N ILE A 26 2.98 0.43 -23.22
CA ILE A 26 4.22 1.16 -23.00
C ILE A 26 5.33 0.29 -23.55
N VAL A 27 6.12 0.81 -24.49
CA VAL A 27 7.23 0.08 -25.11
C VAL A 27 8.51 0.87 -24.94
N VAL A 28 9.53 0.24 -24.39
CA VAL A 28 10.86 0.84 -24.28
C VAL A 28 11.69 0.34 -25.45
N TYR A 29 12.24 1.28 -26.21
CA TYR A 29 13.14 1.00 -27.32
C TYR A 29 14.55 1.48 -27.00
N HIS A 30 15.53 0.85 -27.63
CA HIS A 30 16.84 1.44 -27.85
C HIS A 30 16.91 1.96 -29.28
N ASP A 31 17.15 3.26 -29.46
CA ASP A 31 17.43 3.87 -30.75
C ASP A 31 18.79 4.60 -30.78
N GLU A 32 19.06 5.34 -31.86
CA GLU A 32 20.35 6.01 -32.07
C GLU A 32 20.67 7.08 -31.01
N GLU A 33 19.65 7.64 -30.36
CA GLU A 33 19.77 8.71 -29.38
C GLU A 33 19.78 8.19 -27.94
N GLY A 34 19.38 6.93 -27.72
CA GLY A 34 19.39 6.28 -26.42
C GLY A 34 18.14 5.45 -26.15
N PRO A 35 17.81 5.18 -24.87
CA PRO A 35 16.56 4.54 -24.52
C PRO A 35 15.39 5.54 -24.57
N THR A 36 14.35 5.20 -25.33
CA THR A 36 13.12 6.00 -25.47
C THR A 36 11.91 5.15 -25.07
N ILE A 37 10.92 5.78 -24.44
CA ILE A 37 9.70 5.11 -24.00
C ILE A 37 8.54 5.63 -24.85
N ASP A 38 7.97 4.79 -25.70
CA ASP A 38 6.77 5.11 -26.46
C ASP A 38 5.53 4.63 -25.69
N ILE A 39 4.57 5.53 -25.51
CA ILE A 39 3.27 5.23 -24.93
C ILE A 39 2.22 5.32 -26.03
N LYS A 40 1.45 4.24 -26.19
CA LYS A 40 0.35 4.16 -27.14
C LYS A 40 -0.94 3.83 -26.41
N ILE A 41 -1.94 4.69 -26.55
CA ILE A 41 -3.29 4.52 -26.01
C ILE A 41 -4.25 4.44 -27.18
N GLU A 42 -5.03 3.37 -27.23
CA GLU A 42 -6.01 3.10 -28.26
C GLU A 42 -7.23 2.42 -27.62
N LEU A 43 -8.32 3.17 -27.48
CA LEU A 43 -9.59 2.63 -26.98
C LEU A 43 -10.39 2.11 -28.16
N GLU A 44 -10.63 0.79 -28.20
CA GLU A 44 -11.24 0.09 -29.36
C GLU A 44 -12.55 0.74 -29.83
N ASP A 45 -13.38 1.18 -28.89
CA ASP A 45 -14.74 1.66 -29.18
C ASP A 45 -14.84 3.15 -29.52
N THR A 46 -13.81 3.96 -29.23
CA THR A 46 -13.97 5.44 -29.24
C THR A 46 -13.24 6.14 -30.37
N LYS A 47 -12.44 5.42 -31.19
CA LYS A 47 -11.49 5.97 -32.17
C LYS A 47 -10.50 7.00 -31.58
N GLN A 48 -10.45 7.16 -30.25
CA GLN A 48 -9.52 8.04 -29.57
C GLN A 48 -8.15 7.36 -29.52
N ARG A 49 -7.14 8.07 -29.99
CA ARG A 49 -5.76 7.58 -30.04
C ARG A 49 -4.83 8.66 -29.54
N ALA A 50 -3.93 8.27 -28.64
CA ALA A 50 -2.81 9.09 -28.22
C ALA A 50 -1.54 8.27 -28.36
N GLN A 51 -0.53 8.84 -29.01
CA GLN A 51 0.78 8.24 -29.11
C GLN A 51 1.83 9.33 -28.92
N PHE A 52 2.72 9.13 -27.96
CA PHE A 52 3.78 10.06 -27.66
C PHE A 52 4.98 9.31 -27.07
N ALA A 53 6.16 9.90 -27.22
CA ALA A 53 7.40 9.38 -26.68
C ALA A 53 7.83 10.22 -25.48
N ILE A 54 8.39 9.59 -24.47
CA ILE A 54 9.00 10.25 -23.31
C ILE A 54 10.38 9.65 -23.04
N THR A 55 11.23 10.46 -22.43
CA THR A 55 12.53 10.04 -21.89
C THR A 55 12.35 9.30 -20.55
N ALA A 56 13.41 8.63 -20.09
CA ALA A 56 13.40 7.99 -18.77
C ALA A 56 13.16 8.98 -17.63
N ILE A 57 13.72 10.20 -17.70
CA ILE A 57 13.53 11.22 -16.65
C ILE A 57 12.08 11.71 -16.59
N GLU A 58 11.44 11.92 -17.74
CA GLU A 58 10.02 12.29 -17.81
C GLU A 58 9.11 11.15 -17.32
N ALA A 59 9.48 9.90 -17.57
CA ALA A 59 8.74 8.76 -17.04
C ALA A 59 8.78 8.70 -15.51
N TYR A 60 9.95 8.94 -14.89
CA TYR A 60 10.04 9.05 -13.44
C TYR A 60 9.21 10.21 -12.88
N GLN A 61 9.28 11.39 -13.52
CA GLN A 61 8.49 12.55 -13.10
C GLN A 61 6.97 12.29 -13.23
N LEU A 62 6.54 11.66 -14.32
CA LEU A 62 5.14 11.28 -14.51
C LEU A 62 4.69 10.27 -13.45
N ALA A 63 5.54 9.29 -13.11
CA ALA A 63 5.24 8.32 -12.06
C ALA A 63 5.06 9.00 -10.68
N ASP A 64 5.93 9.95 -10.33
CA ASP A 64 5.82 10.72 -9.09
C ASP A 64 4.52 11.55 -9.04
N GLU A 65 4.18 12.20 -10.15
CA GLU A 65 2.96 13.00 -10.25
C GLU A 65 1.70 12.14 -10.18
N MET A 66 1.70 10.98 -10.85
CA MET A 66 0.61 10.02 -10.76
C MET A 66 0.44 9.46 -9.35
N HIS A 67 1.55 9.19 -8.66
CA HIS A 67 1.52 8.78 -7.26
C HIS A 67 0.90 9.86 -6.36
N ARG A 68 1.30 11.12 -6.56
CA ARG A 68 0.76 12.28 -5.84
C ARG A 68 -0.75 12.45 -6.05
N ILE A 69 -1.21 12.38 -7.30
CA ILE A 69 -2.64 12.47 -7.64
C ILE A 69 -3.42 11.31 -7.00
N GLY A 70 -2.88 10.09 -7.08
CA GLY A 70 -3.47 8.92 -6.44
C GLY A 70 -3.65 9.11 -4.92
N ALA A 71 -2.64 9.65 -4.24
CA ALA A 71 -2.73 9.96 -2.81
C ALA A 71 -3.81 11.01 -2.48
N ILE A 72 -3.97 12.05 -3.31
CA ILE A 72 -5.01 13.06 -3.14
C ILE A 72 -6.40 12.45 -3.35
N ALA A 73 -6.59 11.69 -4.44
CA ALA A 73 -7.86 11.03 -4.74
C ALA A 73 -8.25 10.05 -3.62
N GLN A 74 -7.27 9.29 -3.11
CA GLN A 74 -7.48 8.40 -1.97
C GLN A 74 -7.94 9.16 -0.72
N ARG A 75 -7.26 10.26 -0.39
CA ARG A 75 -7.62 11.07 0.78
C ARG A 75 -9.02 11.67 0.67
N ALA A 76 -9.43 12.05 -0.55
CA ALA A 76 -10.81 12.45 -0.82
C ALA A 76 -11.83 11.30 -0.63
N GLY A 77 -11.36 10.04 -0.73
CA GLY A 77 -12.14 8.82 -0.46
C GLY A 77 -12.44 8.58 1.02
N TRP A 78 -11.78 9.28 1.96
CA TRP A 78 -12.05 9.24 3.40
C TRP A 78 -13.32 10.01 3.77
N THR A 79 -14.44 9.56 3.20
CA THR A 79 -15.76 10.13 3.44
C THR A 79 -16.22 9.84 4.87
N PRO A 80 -17.16 10.64 5.43
CA PRO A 80 -17.77 10.35 6.74
C PRO A 80 -18.33 8.93 6.87
N LYS A 81 -18.79 8.35 5.75
CA LYS A 81 -19.28 6.97 5.70
C LYS A 81 -18.16 5.94 5.91
N ILE A 82 -17.00 6.14 5.27
CA ILE A 82 -15.81 5.30 5.47
C ILE A 82 -15.29 5.44 6.90
N LEU A 83 -15.22 6.67 7.43
CA LEU A 83 -14.77 6.91 8.80
C LEU A 83 -15.70 6.23 9.81
N SER A 84 -17.02 6.30 9.59
CA SER A 84 -18.00 5.59 10.41
C SER A 84 -17.81 4.07 10.38
N ASP A 85 -17.54 3.50 9.19
CA ASP A 85 -17.24 2.07 9.05
C ASP A 85 -15.91 1.69 9.73
N ALA A 86 -14.89 2.54 9.62
CA ALA A 86 -13.59 2.35 10.27
C ALA A 86 -13.67 2.38 11.81
N ARG A 87 -14.57 3.20 12.40
CA ARG A 87 -14.79 3.24 13.86
C ARG A 87 -15.20 1.89 14.45
N ALA A 88 -15.82 1.01 13.67
CA ALA A 88 -16.15 -0.35 14.13
C ALA A 88 -14.88 -1.18 14.43
N TYR A 89 -13.76 -0.85 13.80
CA TYR A 89 -12.47 -1.52 13.97
C TYR A 89 -11.50 -0.74 14.86
N LEU A 90 -11.75 0.57 15.04
CA LEU A 90 -10.90 1.51 15.75
C LEU A 90 -11.70 2.25 16.84
N PRO A 91 -12.23 1.55 17.86
CA PRO A 91 -13.10 2.15 18.85
C PRO A 91 -12.36 3.22 19.67
N GLY A 92 -13.01 4.36 19.89
CA GLY A 92 -12.48 5.45 20.72
C GLY A 92 -11.45 6.36 20.04
N MET A 93 -11.12 6.14 18.76
CA MET A 93 -10.22 7.01 18.00
C MET A 93 -10.95 8.21 17.39
N THR A 94 -10.26 9.35 17.28
CA THR A 94 -10.75 10.52 16.56
C THR A 94 -10.65 10.31 15.04
N ASP A 95 -11.34 11.15 14.27
CA ASP A 95 -11.30 11.05 12.80
C ASP A 95 -9.89 11.29 12.25
N GLU A 96 -9.11 12.18 12.85
CA GLU A 96 -7.72 12.41 12.47
C GLU A 96 -6.86 11.15 12.68
N GLN A 97 -7.02 10.47 13.81
CA GLN A 97 -6.30 9.24 14.12
C GLN A 97 -6.71 8.09 13.19
N ILE A 98 -8.00 8.00 12.86
CA ILE A 98 -8.51 7.02 11.91
C ILE A 98 -7.94 7.29 10.51
N ILE A 99 -7.95 8.54 10.06
CA ILE A 99 -7.38 8.95 8.77
C ILE A 99 -5.89 8.60 8.71
N GLU A 100 -5.12 8.89 9.75
CA GLU A 100 -3.69 8.57 9.78
C GLU A 100 -3.44 7.06 9.61
N ARG A 101 -4.21 6.23 10.32
CA ARG A 101 -4.09 4.77 10.19
C ARG A 101 -4.50 4.27 8.81
N LEU A 102 -5.57 4.82 8.25
CA LEU A 102 -6.01 4.50 6.90
C LEU A 102 -4.95 4.90 5.85
N ASP A 103 -4.29 6.05 6.03
CA ASP A 103 -3.17 6.49 5.18
C ASP A 103 -1.97 5.54 5.29
N ARG A 104 -1.61 5.11 6.51
CA ARG A 104 -0.52 4.11 6.71
C ARG A 104 -0.84 2.77 6.06
N LEU A 105 -2.07 2.29 6.25
CA LEU A 105 -2.53 1.03 5.65
C LEU A 105 -2.53 1.11 4.13
N TYR A 106 -3.00 2.23 3.57
CA TYR A 106 -3.00 2.47 2.13
C TYR A 106 -1.59 2.43 1.54
N ARG A 107 -0.62 3.11 2.17
CA ARG A 107 0.79 3.08 1.71
C ARG A 107 1.37 1.67 1.73
N ARG A 108 1.01 0.87 2.74
CA ARG A 108 1.47 -0.51 2.88
C ARG A 108 0.87 -1.44 1.82
N TRP A 109 -0.39 -1.21 1.43
CA TRP A 109 -1.15 -2.10 0.54
C TRP A 109 -1.28 -1.60 -0.91
N GLY A 110 -0.83 -0.38 -1.20
CA GLY A 110 -0.77 0.17 -2.55
C GLY A 110 -2.12 0.42 -3.24
N GLY A 111 -3.23 0.59 -2.50
CA GLY A 111 -4.51 0.97 -3.14
C GLY A 111 -5.80 0.43 -2.53
N PHE A 112 -5.79 -0.78 -1.96
CA PHE A 112 -7.00 -1.60 -1.80
C PHE A 112 -7.75 -1.44 -0.45
N VAL A 113 -7.77 -0.23 0.10
CA VAL A 113 -8.37 0.02 1.43
C VAL A 113 -9.89 0.25 1.34
N ILE A 114 -10.36 0.91 0.28
CA ILE A 114 -11.78 1.19 0.06
C ILE A 114 -12.44 -0.01 -0.64
N GLY A 115 -13.50 -0.54 -0.04
CA GLY A 115 -14.35 -1.59 -0.60
C GLY A 115 -15.59 -1.03 -1.32
N TYR A 116 -16.67 -1.82 -1.37
CA TYR A 116 -17.89 -1.45 -2.09
C TYR A 116 -18.80 -0.52 -1.27
N ARG A 117 -19.44 0.45 -1.94
CA ARG A 117 -20.47 1.37 -1.39
C ARG A 117 -20.00 2.22 -0.20
N GLY A 118 -18.72 2.64 -0.18
CA GLY A 118 -18.19 3.51 0.87
C GLY A 118 -18.02 2.79 2.21
N LYS A 119 -17.65 1.51 2.16
CA LYS A 119 -17.17 0.72 3.30
C LYS A 119 -15.71 0.34 3.07
N LEU A 120 -14.99 0.06 4.13
CA LEU A 120 -13.67 -0.57 4.01
C LEU A 120 -13.80 -1.97 3.42
N SER A 121 -12.77 -2.42 2.72
CA SER A 121 -12.71 -3.84 2.36
C SER A 121 -12.65 -4.68 3.66
N PRO A 122 -13.27 -5.87 3.72
CA PRO A 122 -13.19 -6.71 4.92
C PRO A 122 -11.75 -7.06 5.31
N GLY A 123 -10.84 -7.12 4.34
CA GLY A 123 -9.41 -7.25 4.59
C GLY A 123 -8.84 -6.04 5.32
N ALA A 124 -9.12 -4.83 4.83
CA ALA A 124 -8.61 -3.60 5.42
C ALA A 124 -9.14 -3.39 6.85
N GLY A 125 -10.44 -3.62 7.10
CA GLY A 125 -11.02 -3.52 8.44
C GLY A 125 -10.34 -4.44 9.45
N ARG A 126 -10.10 -5.71 9.09
CA ARG A 126 -9.37 -6.65 9.95
C ARG A 126 -7.91 -6.25 10.17
N ALA A 127 -7.23 -5.76 9.13
CA ALA A 127 -5.85 -5.30 9.25
C ALA A 127 -5.72 -4.13 10.24
N LEU A 128 -6.66 -3.19 10.22
CA LEU A 128 -6.73 -2.10 11.20
C LEU A 128 -6.91 -2.63 12.62
N ALA A 129 -7.83 -3.58 12.82
CA ALA A 129 -8.07 -4.17 14.14
C ALA A 129 -6.82 -4.90 14.68
N VAL A 130 -6.14 -5.68 13.83
CA VAL A 130 -4.89 -6.38 14.19
C VAL A 130 -3.80 -5.38 14.58
N GLU A 131 -3.64 -4.28 13.85
CA GLU A 131 -2.64 -3.26 14.17
C GLU A 131 -2.89 -2.64 15.57
N VAL A 132 -4.15 -2.34 15.90
CA VAL A 132 -4.50 -1.83 17.23
C VAL A 132 -4.29 -2.85 18.33
N HIS A 133 -4.64 -4.11 18.09
CA HIS A 133 -4.40 -5.18 19.06
C HIS A 133 -2.91 -5.41 19.29
N MET A 134 -2.09 -5.33 18.25
CA MET A 134 -0.63 -5.43 18.37
C MET A 134 -0.05 -4.27 19.18
N GLU A 135 -0.43 -3.02 18.89
CA GLU A 135 0.03 -1.87 19.68
C GLU A 135 -0.44 -1.91 21.15
N THR A 136 -1.62 -2.47 21.41
CA THR A 136 -2.15 -2.66 22.77
C THR A 136 -1.33 -3.73 23.49
N LEU A 137 -1.03 -4.83 22.79
CA LEU A 137 -0.18 -5.91 23.31
C LEU A 137 1.21 -5.41 23.65
N GLU A 138 1.86 -4.65 22.75
CA GLU A 138 3.18 -4.07 22.98
C GLU A 138 3.17 -3.14 24.20
N ARG A 139 2.16 -2.27 24.33
CA ARG A 139 1.99 -1.42 25.52
C ARG A 139 1.80 -2.24 26.80
N SER A 140 1.05 -3.33 26.74
CA SER A 140 0.87 -4.23 27.88
C SER A 140 2.18 -4.92 28.27
N VAL A 141 2.96 -5.38 27.29
CA VAL A 141 4.30 -5.96 27.51
C VAL A 141 5.21 -4.92 28.17
N ASP A 142 5.29 -3.71 27.65
CA ASP A 142 6.12 -2.64 28.21
C ASP A 142 5.74 -2.31 29.65
N LEU A 143 4.44 -2.26 29.96
CA LEU A 143 3.96 -2.03 31.33
C LEU A 143 4.32 -3.18 32.27
N VAL A 144 4.23 -4.43 31.81
CA VAL A 144 4.66 -5.60 32.60
C VAL A 144 6.16 -5.53 32.85
N GLU A 145 6.97 -5.25 31.83
CA GLU A 145 8.43 -5.13 31.96
C GLU A 145 8.84 -4.02 32.94
N GLN A 146 8.23 -2.83 32.83
CA GLN A 146 8.51 -1.70 33.73
C GLN A 146 8.18 -2.00 35.20
N ASN A 147 7.23 -2.90 35.46
CA ASN A 147 6.82 -3.27 36.81
C ASN A 147 7.42 -4.62 37.26
N ALA A 148 8.08 -5.35 36.37
CA ALA A 148 8.57 -6.69 36.65
C ALA A 148 9.62 -6.71 37.77
N GLU A 149 10.50 -5.70 37.86
CA GLU A 149 11.47 -5.58 38.95
C GLU A 149 10.79 -5.41 40.32
N ARG A 150 9.67 -4.68 40.37
CA ARG A 150 8.90 -4.49 41.62
C ARG A 150 8.09 -5.73 41.98
N LEU A 151 7.55 -6.43 40.98
CA LEU A 151 6.65 -7.57 41.18
C LEU A 151 7.42 -8.89 41.38
N SER A 152 8.62 -9.04 40.83
CA SER A 152 9.48 -10.23 41.00
C SER A 152 10.09 -10.38 42.40
N GLY A 153 10.07 -9.33 43.21
CA GLY A 153 10.42 -9.39 44.64
C GLY A 153 9.37 -10.08 45.50
N ILE A 154 8.21 -10.43 44.95
CA ILE A 154 7.13 -11.16 45.61
C ILE A 154 7.16 -12.61 45.09
N PRO A 155 7.63 -13.60 45.87
CA PRO A 155 7.81 -14.97 45.43
C PRO A 155 6.55 -15.60 44.82
N GLU A 156 5.38 -15.26 45.35
CA GLU A 156 4.08 -15.75 44.88
C GLU A 156 3.69 -15.20 43.49
N LEU A 157 4.31 -14.11 43.04
CA LEU A 157 4.03 -13.48 41.74
C LEU A 157 5.09 -13.78 40.68
N ALA A 158 6.26 -14.29 41.06
CA ALA A 158 7.36 -14.56 40.14
C ALA A 158 6.96 -15.56 39.03
N ASP A 159 6.32 -16.67 39.42
CA ASP A 159 5.87 -17.69 38.47
C ASP A 159 4.73 -17.17 37.57
N HIS A 160 3.79 -16.41 38.13
CA HIS A 160 2.70 -15.78 37.37
C HIS A 160 3.18 -14.72 36.38
N LEU A 161 4.25 -13.97 36.70
CA LEU A 161 4.87 -13.03 35.77
C LEU A 161 5.58 -13.73 34.61
N ALA A 162 6.25 -14.85 34.88
CA ALA A 162 6.89 -15.65 33.84
C ALA A 162 5.85 -16.25 32.88
N GLU A 163 4.74 -16.77 33.42
CA GLU A 163 3.62 -17.29 32.63
C GLU A 163 2.94 -16.18 31.79
N LEU A 164 2.73 -15.00 32.38
CA LEU A 164 2.17 -13.85 31.67
C LEU A 164 3.08 -13.40 30.51
N ARG A 165 4.40 -13.30 30.73
CA ARG A 165 5.37 -12.95 29.69
C ARG A 165 5.35 -13.96 28.54
N SER A 166 5.35 -15.26 28.85
CA SER A 166 5.25 -16.31 27.84
C SER A 166 3.95 -16.21 27.04
N SER A 167 2.82 -16.00 27.72
CA SER A 167 1.51 -15.88 27.07
C SER A 167 1.42 -14.64 26.16
N LEU A 168 1.98 -13.50 26.59
CA LEU A 168 2.04 -12.29 25.78
C LEU A 168 2.93 -12.49 24.54
N GLU A 169 4.04 -13.22 24.69
CA GLU A 169 4.93 -13.57 23.57
C GLU A 169 4.24 -14.49 22.55
N ASP A 170 3.50 -15.50 23.01
CA ASP A 170 2.75 -16.40 22.13
C ASP A 170 1.67 -15.64 21.33
N VAL A 171 0.96 -14.71 21.98
CA VAL A 171 -0.02 -13.84 21.32
C VAL A 171 0.66 -12.90 20.33
N ARG A 172 1.87 -12.40 20.64
CA ARG A 172 2.67 -11.55 19.76
C ARG A 172 3.01 -12.28 18.46
N GLN A 173 3.53 -13.50 18.59
CA GLN A 173 3.88 -14.33 17.44
C GLN A 173 2.67 -14.67 16.57
N LEU A 174 1.50 -14.90 17.18
CA LEU A 174 0.26 -15.13 16.45
C LEU A 174 -0.16 -13.91 15.61
N PHE A 175 -0.08 -12.70 16.17
CA PHE A 175 -0.41 -11.48 15.43
C PHE A 175 0.61 -11.17 14.33
N THR A 176 1.91 -11.37 14.58
CA THR A 176 2.95 -11.22 13.55
C THR A 176 2.71 -12.17 12.38
N ALA A 177 2.43 -13.45 12.66
CA ALA A 177 2.14 -14.44 11.62
C ALA A 177 0.86 -14.11 10.81
N GLU A 178 -0.15 -13.51 11.44
CA GLU A 178 -1.36 -13.06 10.73
C GLU A 178 -1.11 -11.82 9.86
N LEU A 179 -0.20 -10.93 10.27
CA LEU A 179 0.22 -9.77 9.47
C LEU A 179 1.05 -10.19 8.25
N GLU A 180 2.02 -11.09 8.43
CA GLU A 180 2.89 -11.59 7.35
C GLU A 180 2.14 -12.41 6.29
N ARG A 181 1.09 -13.15 6.68
CA ARG A 181 0.24 -13.88 5.72
C ARG A 181 -0.53 -12.99 4.74
N ARG A 182 -0.58 -11.67 4.98
CA ARG A 182 -1.42 -10.71 4.24
C ARG A 182 -0.62 -9.56 3.61
N SER A 183 0.69 -9.48 3.84
CA SER A 183 1.62 -8.60 3.13
C SER A 183 2.06 -9.22 1.81
#